data_AF-A0A368GUL3-F1
#
_entry.id   AF-A0A368GUL3-F1
#
_cell.length_a   1.000
_cell.length_b   1.000
_cell.length_c   1.000
_cell.angle_alpha   90.00
_cell.angle_beta   90.00
_cell.angle_gamma   90.00
#
_symmetry.space_group_name_H-M   'P 1'
#
loop_
_entity.id
_entity.type
_entity.pdbx_description
1 polymer ?
#
loop_
_entity_poly.entity_id
_entity_poly.type
_entity_poly.pdbx_seq_one_letter_code
_entity_poly.pdbx_strand_id
1 'polypeptide(L)'
;MLLKMAAAVGSPPQSCACKGVRFCALCESSERVQRLRIEEDKYAKYDVFVFDHTSGKGVRCPSLNSTSSIEEIQSATNSCSSSAQSDDVIDINGLMVVHDLLSESEEADIMEMIDGVEWVLSQSGRRKQDYGPKVNFKHKKVKTETFVGIF
;
A
#
# COMPACT_ATOMS: atom_id res chain seq x y z
N MET A 1 39.77 -17.83 -33.10
CA MET A 1 39.24 -18.21 -31.77
C MET A 1 38.04 -17.30 -31.51
N LEU A 2 36.84 -17.75 -31.87
CA LEU A 2 35.61 -16.98 -31.69
C LEU A 2 35.12 -17.16 -30.25
N LEU A 3 35.26 -16.13 -29.44
CA LEU A 3 34.68 -16.08 -28.10
C LEU A 3 33.19 -15.75 -28.25
N LYS A 4 32.32 -16.74 -28.12
CA LYS A 4 30.88 -16.52 -27.96
C LYS A 4 30.65 -15.93 -26.57
N MET A 5 30.27 -14.66 -26.51
CA MET A 5 29.71 -14.07 -25.31
C MET A 5 28.33 -14.69 -25.06
N ALA A 6 28.15 -15.29 -23.89
CA ALA A 6 26.84 -15.75 -23.45
C ALA A 6 25.98 -14.52 -23.15
N ALA A 7 24.93 -14.31 -23.93
CA ALA A 7 23.89 -13.37 -23.58
C ALA A 7 23.24 -13.84 -22.28
N ALA A 8 23.17 -12.95 -21.29
CA ALA A 8 22.35 -13.17 -20.10
C ALA A 8 20.92 -13.45 -20.58
N VAL A 9 20.44 -14.67 -20.33
CA VAL A 9 19.05 -15.03 -20.58
C VAL A 9 18.23 -14.20 -19.61
N GLY A 10 17.70 -13.07 -20.08
CA GLY A 10 16.73 -12.28 -19.34
C GLY A 10 15.61 -13.19 -18.90
N SER A 11 15.33 -13.21 -17.60
CA SER A 11 14.17 -13.90 -17.04
C SER A 11 12.93 -13.49 -17.84
N PRO A 12 12.04 -14.41 -18.23
CA PRO A 12 10.81 -14.06 -18.95
C PRO A 12 10.06 -12.99 -18.14
N PRO A 13 9.41 -12.01 -18.80
CA PRO A 13 8.70 -10.95 -18.11
C PRO A 13 7.77 -11.57 -17.09
N GLN A 14 8.00 -11.29 -15.81
CA GLN A 14 7.22 -11.89 -14.73
C GLN A 14 5.76 -11.55 -14.97
N SER A 15 4.95 -12.58 -15.24
CA SER A 15 3.51 -12.41 -15.39
C SER A 15 2.94 -11.86 -14.08
N CYS A 16 2.09 -10.83 -14.16
CA CYS A 16 1.55 -10.19 -12.95
C CYS A 16 0.80 -11.25 -12.11
N ALA A 17 0.98 -11.25 -10.79
CA ALA A 17 0.32 -12.20 -9.89
C ALA A 17 -1.19 -11.91 -9.64
N CYS A 18 -1.80 -11.08 -10.48
CA CYS A 18 -3.17 -10.60 -10.31
C CYS A 18 -4.18 -11.71 -10.61
N LYS A 19 -5.19 -11.86 -9.74
CA LYS A 19 -6.23 -12.90 -9.87
C LYS A 19 -7.60 -12.35 -9.48
N GLY A 20 -8.63 -12.80 -10.19
CA GLY A 20 -10.02 -12.37 -9.96
C GLY A 20 -10.16 -10.85 -10.03
N VAL A 21 -10.84 -10.29 -9.03
CA VAL A 21 -11.11 -8.84 -8.90
C VAL A 21 -9.89 -8.02 -8.45
N ARG A 22 -8.81 -8.66 -8.00
CA ARG A 22 -7.60 -7.97 -7.51
C ARG A 22 -6.61 -7.79 -8.65
N PHE A 23 -6.17 -6.56 -8.89
CA PHE A 23 -5.18 -6.24 -9.91
C PHE A 23 -4.19 -5.18 -9.42
N CYS A 24 -2.99 -5.17 -10.00
CA CYS A 24 -1.97 -4.14 -9.81
C CYS A 24 -2.09 -3.09 -10.92
N ALA A 25 -1.39 -1.97 -10.76
CA ALA A 25 -1.34 -0.89 -11.75
C ALA A 25 -0.95 -1.40 -13.16
N LEU A 26 -0.03 -2.36 -13.27
CA LEU A 26 0.37 -2.94 -14.57
C LEU A 26 -0.78 -3.67 -15.28
N CYS A 27 -1.72 -4.19 -14.52
CA CYS A 27 -2.83 -4.99 -15.04
C CYS A 27 -4.14 -4.17 -15.10
N GLU A 28 -4.12 -2.88 -14.75
CA GLU A 28 -5.28 -1.96 -14.74
C GLU A 28 -5.97 -1.86 -16.10
N SER A 29 -5.19 -1.71 -17.18
CA SER A 29 -5.70 -1.61 -18.55
C SER A 29 -5.93 -2.97 -19.23
N SER A 30 -5.74 -4.09 -18.53
CA SER A 30 -5.92 -5.41 -19.12
C SER A 30 -7.39 -5.73 -19.39
N GLU A 31 -7.67 -6.51 -20.44
CA GLU A 31 -9.04 -6.94 -20.77
C GLU A 31 -9.76 -7.59 -19.58
N ARG A 32 -9.02 -8.35 -18.76
CA ARG A 32 -9.57 -8.98 -17.56
C ARG A 32 -10.11 -7.94 -16.59
N VAL A 33 -9.37 -6.85 -16.37
CA VAL A 33 -9.75 -5.79 -15.42
C VAL A 33 -10.87 -4.93 -15.99
N GLN A 34 -10.83 -4.59 -17.29
CA GLN A 34 -11.91 -3.85 -17.94
C GLN A 34 -13.26 -4.58 -17.90
N ARG A 35 -13.26 -5.91 -17.84
CA ARG A 35 -14.48 -6.73 -17.68
C ARG A 35 -14.96 -6.85 -16.24
N LEU A 36 -14.20 -6.38 -15.25
CA LEU A 36 -14.67 -6.37 -13.87
C LEU A 36 -15.81 -5.34 -13.77
N ARG A 37 -16.97 -5.80 -13.31
CA ARG A 37 -18.06 -4.89 -12.94
C ARG A 37 -17.63 -4.17 -11.66
N ILE A 38 -17.25 -2.90 -11.80
CA ILE A 38 -17.05 -2.03 -10.66
C ILE A 38 -18.45 -1.61 -10.19
N GLU A 39 -18.81 -1.98 -8.96
CA GLU A 39 -20.06 -1.50 -8.34
C GLU A 39 -20.05 0.03 -8.28
N GLU A 40 -21.24 0.63 -8.24
CA GLU A 40 -21.39 2.07 -7.96
C GLU A 40 -20.61 2.44 -6.69
N ASP A 41 -20.10 3.67 -6.65
CA ASP A 41 -19.31 4.11 -5.52
C ASP A 41 -20.14 4.11 -4.22
N LYS A 42 -19.92 3.08 -3.42
CA LYS A 42 -20.55 2.88 -2.11
C LYS A 42 -20.25 4.01 -1.12
N TYR A 43 -19.24 4.84 -1.39
CA TYR A 43 -18.82 5.91 -0.51
C TYR A 43 -19.33 7.30 -0.92
N ALA A 44 -20.09 7.41 -2.02
CA ALA A 44 -20.55 8.69 -2.56
C ALA A 44 -21.39 9.53 -1.57
N LYS A 45 -22.02 8.86 -0.59
CA LYS A 45 -22.86 9.49 0.44
C LYS A 45 -22.12 9.88 1.72
N TYR A 46 -20.83 9.53 1.84
CA TYR A 46 -20.06 9.79 3.06
C TYR A 46 -19.43 11.17 3.00
N ASP A 47 -19.35 11.82 4.15
CA ASP A 47 -18.58 13.04 4.30
C ASP A 47 -17.08 12.74 4.19
N VAL A 48 -16.37 13.59 3.46
CA VAL A 48 -14.93 13.50 3.28
C VAL A 48 -14.23 14.48 4.21
N PHE A 49 -13.21 14.00 4.91
CA PHE A 49 -12.38 14.79 5.80
C PHE A 49 -10.93 14.67 5.38
N VAL A 50 -10.20 15.77 5.49
CA VAL A 50 -8.75 15.82 5.31
C VAL A 50 -8.09 15.94 6.67
N PHE A 51 -7.10 15.08 6.93
CA PHE A 51 -6.38 15.06 8.19
C PHE A 51 -5.23 16.06 8.18
N ASP A 52 -5.25 17.00 9.13
CA ASP A 52 -4.14 17.88 9.43
C ASP A 52 -3.31 17.29 10.58
N HIS A 53 -2.13 16.80 10.22
CA HIS A 53 -1.18 16.20 11.16
C HIS A 53 -0.60 17.19 12.18
N THR A 54 -0.63 18.50 11.90
CA THR A 54 -0.09 19.51 12.82
C THR A 54 -1.04 19.79 13.98
N SER A 55 -2.35 19.79 13.71
CA SER A 55 -3.38 19.99 14.73
C SER A 55 -3.97 18.68 15.27
N GLY A 56 -3.76 17.55 14.60
CA GLY A 56 -4.35 16.26 14.97
C GLY A 56 -5.85 16.18 14.67
N LYS A 57 -6.32 16.95 13.69
CA LYS A 57 -7.76 17.12 13.40
C LYS A 57 -8.10 16.71 11.98
N GLY A 58 -9.29 16.14 11.80
CA GLY A 58 -9.93 15.97 10.51
C GLY A 58 -10.81 17.18 10.22
N VAL A 59 -10.61 17.83 9.08
CA VAL A 59 -11.42 18.97 8.64
C VAL A 59 -12.27 18.52 7.46
N ARG A 60 -13.57 18.80 7.50
CA ARG A 60 -14.51 18.41 6.45
C ARG A 60 -14.18 19.16 5.16
N CYS A 61 -14.14 18.43 4.04
CA CYS A 61 -13.85 18.98 2.72
C CYS A 61 -14.95 18.58 1.73
N PRO A 62 -16.03 19.36 1.63
CA PRO A 62 -17.13 19.07 0.69
C PRO A 62 -16.74 19.10 -0.79
N SER A 63 -15.60 19.72 -1.11
CA SER A 63 -15.04 19.74 -2.47
C SER A 63 -14.44 18.41 -2.89
N LEU A 64 -14.16 17.52 -1.93
CA LEU A 64 -13.59 16.20 -2.19
C LEU A 64 -14.66 15.12 -2.17
N ASN A 65 -14.40 14.05 -2.92
CA ASN A 65 -15.21 12.84 -2.93
C ASN A 65 -14.31 11.61 -3.07
N SER A 66 -14.91 10.42 -3.09
CA SER A 66 -14.24 9.12 -3.22
C SER A 66 -13.40 8.93 -4.48
N THR A 67 -13.61 9.76 -5.51
CA THR A 67 -12.91 9.72 -6.80
C THR A 67 -11.96 10.90 -6.99
N SER A 68 -11.79 11.73 -5.97
CA SER A 68 -10.86 12.87 -6.03
C SER A 68 -9.42 12.43 -6.29
N SER A 69 -8.70 13.23 -7.07
CA SER A 69 -7.31 12.95 -7.43
C SER A 69 -6.36 13.26 -6.26
N ILE A 70 -5.12 12.76 -6.35
CA ILE A 70 -4.08 13.03 -5.34
C ILE A 70 -3.80 14.53 -5.25
N GLU A 71 -3.79 15.22 -6.39
CA GLU A 71 -3.52 16.66 -6.49
C GLU A 71 -4.63 17.49 -5.82
N GLU A 72 -5.89 17.08 -5.97
CA GLU A 72 -7.04 17.71 -5.31
C GLU A 72 -6.94 17.54 -3.79
N ILE A 73 -6.62 16.32 -3.32
CA ILE A 73 -6.46 16.02 -1.89
C ILE A 73 -5.31 16.84 -1.29
N GLN A 74 -4.16 16.91 -1.96
CA GLN A 74 -3.02 17.70 -1.52
C GLN A 74 -3.36 19.20 -1.45
N SER A 75 -4.05 19.72 -2.46
CA SER A 75 -4.48 21.12 -2.51
C SER A 75 -5.44 21.45 -1.36
N ALA A 76 -6.39 20.56 -1.07
CA ALA A 76 -7.30 20.69 0.06
C ALA A 76 -6.56 20.62 1.40
N THR A 77 -5.59 19.71 1.54
CA THR A 77 -4.75 19.56 2.74
C THR A 77 -3.96 20.84 3.03
N ASN A 78 -3.30 21.40 2.02
CA ASN A 78 -2.51 22.62 2.17
C ASN A 78 -3.39 23.85 2.48
N SER A 79 -4.62 23.86 1.97
CA SER A 79 -5.57 24.96 2.18
C SER A 79 -6.34 24.85 3.51
N CYS A 80 -6.25 23.72 4.22
CA CYS A 80 -7.04 23.41 5.41
C CYS A 80 -6.64 24.15 6.68
N SER A 81 -5.74 25.12 6.57
CA SER A 81 -5.23 25.88 7.71
C SER A 81 -6.23 26.99 8.07
N SER A 82 -6.99 26.75 9.15
CA SER A 82 -7.53 27.78 10.06
C SER A 82 -8.94 28.37 9.84
N SER A 83 -9.77 27.92 8.89
CA SER A 83 -11.07 28.58 8.61
C SER A 83 -12.34 27.73 8.76
N ALA A 84 -12.29 26.57 9.41
CA ALA A 84 -13.47 25.71 9.58
C ALA A 84 -14.27 26.06 10.85
N GLN A 85 -15.60 26.12 10.73
CA GLN A 85 -16.52 26.26 11.87
C GLN A 85 -16.44 25.01 12.77
N SER A 86 -16.92 25.11 14.01
CA SER A 86 -16.78 24.03 15.02
C SER A 86 -17.38 22.68 14.61
N ASP A 87 -18.42 22.66 13.76
CA ASP A 87 -19.09 21.43 13.33
C ASP A 87 -18.39 20.73 12.15
N ASP A 88 -17.40 21.37 11.52
CA ASP A 88 -16.64 20.83 10.38
C ASP A 88 -15.30 20.21 10.79
N VAL A 89 -15.07 20.03 12.09
CA VAL A 89 -13.79 19.59 12.64
C VAL A 89 -13.97 18.45 13.63
N ILE A 90 -13.20 17.39 13.45
CA ILE A 90 -13.19 16.22 14.34
C ILE A 90 -11.78 15.98 14.88
N ASP A 91 -11.66 15.67 16.17
CA ASP A 91 -10.37 15.30 16.76
C ASP A 91 -10.03 13.85 16.38
N ILE A 92 -8.87 13.65 15.75
CA ILE A 92 -8.38 12.33 15.34
C ILE A 92 -7.21 11.95 16.24
N ASN A 93 -7.52 11.27 17.32
CA ASN A 93 -6.53 10.77 18.26
C ASN A 93 -5.91 9.45 17.77
N GLY A 94 -4.61 9.24 18.06
CA GLY A 94 -3.90 8.00 17.76
C GLY A 94 -3.33 7.89 16.34
N LEU A 95 -3.44 8.95 15.54
CA LEU A 95 -2.78 9.07 14.25
C LEU A 95 -1.60 10.04 14.36
N MET A 96 -0.41 9.59 13.95
CA MET A 96 0.82 10.37 13.96
C MET A 96 1.48 10.25 12.59
N VAL A 97 1.95 11.38 12.05
CA VAL A 97 2.75 11.42 10.83
C VAL A 97 4.17 11.80 11.22
N VAL A 98 5.13 10.93 10.90
CA VAL A 98 6.57 11.18 11.07
C VAL A 98 7.14 11.38 9.67
N HIS A 99 7.52 12.61 9.37
CA HIS A 99 8.15 12.95 8.09
C HIS A 99 9.59 12.46 8.07
N ASP A 100 10.06 12.06 6.89
CA ASP A 100 11.44 11.65 6.63
C ASP A 100 11.97 10.61 7.64
N LEU A 101 11.10 9.67 8.05
CA LEU A 101 11.44 8.62 9.02
C LEU A 101 12.63 7.77 8.55
N LEU A 102 12.76 7.57 7.24
CA LEU A 102 13.88 6.87 6.61
C LEU A 102 14.64 7.87 5.75
N SER A 103 15.97 7.88 5.89
CA SER A 103 16.86 8.52 4.93
C SER A 103 16.90 7.74 3.61
N GLU A 104 17.29 8.41 2.52
CA GLU A 104 17.45 7.76 1.20
C GLU A 104 18.40 6.54 1.26
N SER A 105 19.46 6.60 2.08
CA SER A 105 20.37 5.48 2.29
C SER A 105 19.70 4.32 3.02
N GLU A 106 18.93 4.59 4.08
CA GLU A 106 18.22 3.52 4.81
C GLU A 106 17.14 2.88 3.94
N GLU A 107 16.44 3.67 3.11
CA GLU A 107 15.48 3.15 2.14
C GLU A 107 16.15 2.21 1.14
N ALA A 108 17.30 2.60 0.58
CA ALA A 108 18.07 1.77 -0.34
C ALA A 108 18.53 0.45 0.29
N ASP A 109 19.09 0.53 1.51
CA ASP A 109 19.54 -0.65 2.27
C ASP A 109 18.37 -1.60 2.57
N ILE A 110 17.21 -1.07 2.98
CA ILE A 110 16.01 -1.86 3.26
C ILE A 110 15.48 -2.52 1.98
N MET A 111 15.47 -1.80 0.85
CA MET A 111 15.03 -2.36 -0.42
C MET A 111 15.94 -3.50 -0.89
N GLU A 112 17.26 -3.36 -0.77
CA GLU A 112 18.21 -4.44 -1.08
C GLU A 112 17.96 -5.67 -0.18
N MET A 113 17.74 -5.46 1.12
CA MET A 113 17.43 -6.54 2.06
C MET A 113 16.10 -7.24 1.72
N ILE A 114 15.05 -6.49 1.37
CA ILE A 114 13.75 -7.04 0.99
C ILE A 114 13.86 -7.86 -0.28
N ASP A 115 14.53 -7.35 -1.31
CA ASP A 115 14.65 -8.04 -2.60
C ASP A 115 15.59 -9.26 -2.54
N GLY A 116 16.50 -9.29 -1.56
CA GLY A 116 17.36 -10.43 -1.28
C GLY A 116 16.64 -11.66 -0.71
N VAL A 117 15.40 -11.52 -0.22
CA VAL A 117 14.64 -12.61 0.42
C VAL A 117 13.56 -13.16 -0.51
N GLU A 118 13.48 -14.49 -0.63
CA GLU A 118 12.51 -15.14 -1.49
C GLU A 118 11.06 -14.85 -1.05
N TRP A 119 10.25 -14.41 -2.01
CA TRP A 119 8.83 -14.15 -1.82
C TRP A 119 7.98 -15.42 -2.03
N VAL A 120 7.15 -15.78 -1.06
CA VAL A 120 6.23 -16.91 -1.16
C VAL A 120 4.81 -16.49 -1.54
N LEU A 121 4.05 -17.35 -2.21
CA LEU A 121 2.65 -17.09 -2.55
C LEU A 121 1.76 -17.17 -1.31
N SER A 122 0.96 -16.14 -1.07
CA SER A 122 -0.12 -16.16 -0.09
C SER A 122 -1.39 -16.78 -0.67
N GLN A 123 -2.32 -17.22 0.20
CA GLN A 123 -3.64 -17.68 -0.20
C GLN A 123 -4.44 -16.62 -0.99
N SER A 124 -4.13 -15.34 -0.78
CA SER A 124 -4.77 -14.24 -1.51
C SER A 124 -4.25 -14.06 -2.94
N GLY A 125 -3.22 -14.81 -3.35
CA GLY A 125 -2.52 -14.66 -4.62
C GLY A 125 -1.39 -13.62 -4.61
N ARG A 126 -1.31 -12.76 -3.57
CA ARG A 126 -0.18 -11.84 -3.37
C ARG A 126 1.06 -12.58 -2.87
N ARG A 127 2.24 -12.06 -3.15
CA ARG A 127 3.50 -12.50 -2.56
C ARG A 127 3.65 -11.96 -1.13
N LYS A 128 4.29 -12.71 -0.25
CA LYS A 128 4.64 -12.30 1.11
C LYS A 128 6.00 -12.88 1.51
N GLN A 129 6.64 -12.27 2.50
CA GLN A 129 7.78 -12.83 3.21
C GLN A 129 7.32 -13.14 4.64
N ASP A 130 7.58 -14.36 5.10
CA ASP A 130 7.18 -14.81 6.43
C ASP A 130 8.39 -14.75 7.37
N TYR A 131 8.39 -13.79 8.29
CA TYR A 131 9.39 -13.67 9.34
C TYR A 131 8.82 -14.16 10.68
N GLY A 132 9.65 -14.81 11.50
CA GLY A 132 9.27 -15.24 12.85
C GLY A 132 8.55 -16.60 12.93
N PRO A 133 8.01 -16.94 14.11
CA PRO A 133 7.26 -18.18 14.34
C PRO A 133 6.03 -18.29 13.45
N LYS A 134 5.75 -19.49 12.94
CA LYS A 134 4.58 -19.73 12.09
C LYS A 134 3.31 -19.70 12.94
N VAL A 135 2.38 -18.83 12.58
CA VAL A 135 1.09 -18.70 13.27
C VAL A 135 -0.04 -19.37 12.49
N ASN A 136 -0.90 -20.09 13.20
CA ASN A 136 -2.18 -20.59 12.69
C ASN A 136 -3.31 -19.82 13.38
N PHE A 137 -3.79 -18.77 12.72
CA PHE A 137 -4.85 -17.90 13.24
C PHE A 137 -6.16 -18.66 13.48
N LYS A 138 -6.54 -19.57 12.58
CA LYS A 138 -7.78 -20.35 12.70
C LYS A 138 -7.82 -21.18 14.00
N HIS A 139 -6.67 -21.73 14.39
CA HIS A 139 -6.55 -22.54 15.61
C HIS A 139 -5.98 -21.77 16.80
N LYS A 140 -5.70 -20.47 16.66
CA LYS A 140 -5.04 -19.63 17.67
C LYS A 140 -3.75 -20.27 18.23
N LYS A 141 -2.95 -20.89 17.36
CA LYS A 141 -1.72 -21.61 17.73
C LYS A 141 -0.49 -20.97 17.10
N VAL A 142 0.61 -20.91 17.86
CA VAL A 142 1.94 -20.52 17.38
C VAL A 142 2.81 -21.78 17.30
N LYS A 143 3.49 -21.98 16.17
CA LYS A 143 4.46 -23.05 15.96
C LYS A 143 5.86 -22.45 15.94
N THR A 144 6.66 -22.80 16.95
CA THR A 144 8.03 -22.32 17.13
C THR A 144 9.09 -23.27 16.59
N GLU A 145 8.72 -24.47 16.13
CA GLU A 145 9.63 -25.54 15.69
C GLU A 145 10.62 -25.11 14.59
N THR A 146 10.24 -24.15 13.75
CA THR A 146 11.07 -23.64 12.64
C THR A 146 11.68 -22.27 12.90
N PHE A 147 11.43 -21.68 14.07
CA PHE A 147 11.94 -20.36 14.42
C PHE A 147 13.23 -20.49 15.22
N VAL A 148 14.34 -20.02 14.65
CA VAL A 148 15.67 -20.09 15.26
C VAL A 148 16.08 -18.79 15.97
N GLY A 149 15.17 -17.81 16.09
CA GLY A 149 15.46 -16.48 16.60
C GLY A 149 15.52 -15.42 15.50
N ILE A 150 15.63 -14.16 15.92
CA ILE A 150 16.05 -13.04 15.07
C ILE A 150 17.53 -12.86 15.43
N PHE A 151 18.43 -13.22 14.51
CA PHE A 151 19.87 -12.98 14.66
C PHE A 151 20.23 -11.61 14.10
#